data_AF-A0A554RXV1-F1
#
_entry.id   AF-A0A554RXV1-F1
#
_cell.length_a   1.000
_cell.length_b   1.000
_cell.length_c   1.000
_cell.angle_alpha   90.00
_cell.angle_beta   90.00
_cell.angle_gamma   90.00
#
_symmetry.space_group_name_H-M   'P 1'
#
loop_
_entity.id
_entity.type
_entity.pdbx_description
1 polymer ?
#
loop_
_entity_poly.entity_id
_entity_poly.type
_entity_poly.pdbx_seq_one_letter_code
_entity_poly.pdbx_strand_id
1 'polypeptide(L)'
;MPRRCKVFGRIWPEADVHPGHASWGFRTMTDNDTFDTELSPAEREQVARLPESDLALIDAALLSQVTGQWRKVARVVGMAMLSMPDHTEDVPDAFFARRVALLVESGRLESQGDLRRMRFSEVRWRSA
;
A
#
# COMPACT_ATOMS: atom_id res chain seq x y z
N MET A 1 19.29 25.79 21.89
CA MET A 1 17.88 25.36 21.91
C MET A 1 17.81 23.86 21.58
N PRO A 2 17.27 23.02 22.47
CA PRO A 2 17.39 21.56 22.39
C PRO A 2 16.16 20.94 21.70
N ARG A 3 16.34 19.84 20.95
CA ARG A 3 15.37 18.74 20.85
C ARG A 3 16.09 17.40 20.63
N ARG A 4 16.47 16.80 21.76
CA ARG A 4 16.78 15.38 21.91
C ARG A 4 15.44 14.68 22.14
N CYS A 5 14.89 13.98 21.15
CA CYS A 5 13.77 13.07 21.38
C CYS A 5 14.34 11.66 21.54
N LYS A 6 14.33 11.18 22.78
CA LYS A 6 14.70 9.81 23.15
C LYS A 6 13.64 8.86 22.59
N VAL A 7 14.08 7.92 21.74
CA VAL A 7 13.30 6.75 21.35
C VAL A 7 13.10 5.86 22.57
N PHE A 8 11.86 5.45 22.79
CA PHE A 8 11.41 4.59 23.87
C PHE A 8 12.18 3.27 23.88
N GLY A 9 12.80 2.98 25.03
CA GLY A 9 13.30 1.65 25.37
C GLY A 9 12.13 0.73 25.69
N ARG A 10 12.09 -0.42 25.01
CA ARG A 10 11.44 -1.62 25.54
C ARG A 10 12.54 -2.59 25.92
N ILE A 11 12.69 -2.74 27.23
CA ILE A 11 13.45 -3.80 27.88
C ILE A 11 12.58 -5.06 27.73
N TRP A 12 13.06 -6.05 26.98
CA TRP A 12 12.52 -7.41 27.02
C TRP A 12 13.37 -8.18 28.03
N PRO A 13 12.78 -8.76 29.09
CA PRO A 13 13.54 -9.61 30.00
C PRO A 13 13.92 -10.94 29.33
N GLU A 14 15.07 -11.41 29.80
CA GLU A 14 15.83 -12.61 29.44
C GLU A 14 15.03 -13.88 29.19
N ALA A 15 15.59 -14.69 28.30
CA ALA A 15 15.16 -16.02 27.94
C ALA A 15 15.32 -17.00 29.11
N ASP A 16 14.24 -17.67 29.49
CA ASP A 16 14.31 -18.95 30.19
C ASP A 16 14.61 -20.07 29.19
N VAL A 17 15.83 -20.58 29.29
CA VAL A 17 16.32 -21.75 28.56
C VAL A 17 15.75 -23.00 29.23
N HIS A 18 14.84 -23.70 28.54
CA HIS A 18 14.51 -25.10 28.83
C HIS A 18 15.12 -26.02 27.77
N PRO A 19 15.87 -27.07 28.16
CA PRO A 19 16.46 -28.01 27.21
C PRO A 19 15.43 -29.10 26.90
N GLY A 20 14.91 -29.12 25.68
CA GLY A 20 13.96 -30.15 25.27
C GLY A 20 13.68 -30.10 23.78
N HIS A 21 14.49 -30.82 23.01
CA HIS A 21 14.17 -31.40 21.70
C HIS A 21 13.07 -30.69 20.90
N ALA A 22 13.44 -29.68 20.12
CA ALA A 22 12.67 -29.27 18.97
C ALA A 22 13.59 -29.22 17.76
N SER A 23 13.38 -30.17 16.86
CA SER A 23 13.94 -30.17 15.51
C SER A 23 13.75 -28.79 14.89
N TRP A 24 14.85 -28.11 14.57
CA TRP A 24 14.82 -26.86 13.82
C TRP A 24 14.44 -27.19 12.39
N GLY A 25 13.15 -27.36 12.14
CA GLY A 25 12.59 -27.17 10.82
C GLY A 25 12.89 -25.74 10.43
N PHE A 26 13.91 -25.54 9.60
CA PHE A 26 14.15 -24.28 8.89
C PHE A 26 12.92 -24.02 8.02
N ARG A 27 11.90 -23.41 8.62
CA ARG A 27 10.80 -22.82 7.86
C ARG A 27 11.45 -21.69 7.09
N THR A 28 11.57 -21.85 5.78
CA THR A 28 11.82 -20.73 4.89
C THR A 28 10.82 -19.64 5.27
N MET A 29 11.30 -18.54 5.85
CA MET A 29 10.51 -17.34 6.08
C MET A 29 10.36 -16.64 4.72
N THR A 30 9.74 -17.33 3.77
CA THR A 30 9.28 -16.82 2.49
C THR A 30 7.79 -16.62 2.65
N ASP A 31 7.39 -15.38 2.93
CA ASP A 31 6.10 -14.81 2.51
C ASP A 31 6.10 -13.31 2.89
N ASN A 32 6.97 -12.56 2.21
CA ASN A 32 6.80 -11.10 2.03
C ASN A 32 6.59 -10.82 0.52
N ASP A 33 5.93 -11.76 -0.16
CA ASP A 33 5.61 -11.77 -1.59
C ASP A 33 4.13 -11.50 -1.86
N THR A 34 3.38 -11.00 -0.88
CA THR A 34 2.04 -10.48 -1.15
C THR A 34 2.19 -9.18 -1.91
N PHE A 35 1.89 -9.22 -3.20
CA PHE A 35 1.81 -8.02 -4.01
C PHE A 35 0.57 -7.23 -3.61
N ASP A 36 0.77 -5.99 -3.22
CA ASP A 36 -0.27 -5.04 -2.81
C ASP A 36 -1.26 -4.72 -3.96
N THR A 37 -1.07 -5.25 -5.17
CA THR A 37 -1.98 -5.08 -6.33
C THR A 37 -2.82 -6.32 -6.62
N GLU A 38 -2.62 -7.42 -5.90
CA GLU A 38 -3.36 -8.66 -6.13
C GLU A 38 -4.71 -8.64 -5.44
N LEU A 39 -5.74 -9.04 -6.19
CA LEU A 39 -7.11 -9.14 -5.71
C LEU A 39 -7.52 -10.61 -5.69
N SER A 40 -8.12 -11.05 -4.58
CA SER A 40 -8.78 -12.35 -4.51
C SER A 40 -9.89 -12.46 -5.57
N PRO A 41 -10.33 -13.68 -5.94
CA PRO A 41 -11.44 -13.85 -6.88
C PRO A 41 -12.71 -13.10 -6.46
N ALA A 42 -13.03 -13.07 -5.16
CA ALA A 42 -14.21 -12.39 -4.64
C ALA A 42 -14.10 -10.86 -4.78
N GLU A 43 -12.94 -10.29 -4.44
CA GLU A 43 -12.67 -8.87 -4.60
C GLU A 43 -12.68 -8.44 -6.07
N ARG A 44 -12.15 -9.27 -6.98
CA ARG A 44 -12.22 -9.01 -8.43
C ARG A 44 -13.64 -8.90 -8.94
N GLU A 45 -14.50 -9.82 -8.51
CA GLU A 45 -15.92 -9.84 -8.86
C GLU A 45 -16.66 -8.64 -8.24
N GLN A 46 -16.27 -8.20 -7.04
CA GLN A 46 -16.80 -7.00 -6.41
C GLN A 46 -16.43 -5.73 -7.18
N VAL A 47 -15.15 -5.53 -7.50
CA VAL A 47 -14.69 -4.32 -8.21
C VAL A 47 -15.14 -4.30 -9.67
N ALA A 48 -15.39 -5.46 -10.28
CA ALA A 48 -15.94 -5.56 -11.64
C ALA A 48 -17.36 -5.01 -11.76
N ARG A 49 -18.10 -4.93 -10.65
CA ARG A 49 -19.45 -4.35 -10.59
C ARG A 49 -19.46 -2.85 -10.32
N LEU A 50 -18.30 -2.23 -10.08
CA LEU A 50 -18.23 -0.79 -9.85
C LEU A 50 -18.63 -0.03 -11.12
N PRO A 51 -19.56 0.93 -11.02
CA PRO A 51 -19.92 1.77 -12.15
C PRO A 51 -18.73 2.65 -12.55
N GLU A 52 -18.70 3.08 -13.81
CA GLU A 52 -17.65 3.95 -14.34
C GLU A 52 -17.52 5.27 -13.55
N SER A 53 -18.63 5.76 -13.00
CA SER A 53 -18.65 6.93 -12.11
C SER A 53 -17.77 6.73 -10.87
N ASP A 54 -17.80 5.53 -10.28
CA ASP A 54 -17.04 5.23 -9.06
C ASP A 54 -15.56 5.05 -9.39
N LEU A 55 -15.25 4.46 -10.55
CA LEU A 55 -13.88 4.41 -11.06
C LEU A 55 -13.30 5.81 -11.27
N ALA A 56 -14.09 6.72 -11.82
CA ALA A 56 -13.68 8.12 -12.03
C ALA A 56 -13.49 8.86 -10.69
N LEU A 57 -14.35 8.62 -9.70
CA LEU A 57 -14.21 9.18 -8.35
C LEU A 57 -12.95 8.67 -7.67
N ILE A 58 -12.67 7.37 -7.74
CA ILE A 58 -11.45 6.76 -7.20
C ILE A 58 -10.20 7.37 -7.85
N ASP A 59 -10.18 7.45 -9.18
CA ASP A 59 -9.05 8.07 -9.90
C ASP A 59 -8.87 9.53 -9.50
N ALA A 60 -9.96 10.31 -9.41
CA ALA A 60 -9.91 11.70 -8.99
C ALA A 60 -9.36 11.84 -7.55
N ALA A 61 -9.80 10.99 -6.63
CA ALA A 61 -9.29 10.99 -5.27
C ALA A 61 -7.80 10.64 -5.22
N LEU A 62 -7.34 9.62 -5.96
CA LEU A 62 -5.91 9.28 -6.06
C LEU A 62 -5.08 10.45 -6.56
N LEU A 63 -5.51 11.09 -7.65
CA LEU A 63 -4.81 12.21 -8.26
C LEU A 63 -4.78 13.44 -7.35
N SER A 64 -5.82 13.67 -6.56
CA SER A 64 -5.85 14.77 -5.58
C SER A 64 -4.76 14.65 -4.51
N GLN A 65 -4.25 13.45 -4.27
CA GLN A 65 -3.18 13.19 -3.29
C GLN A 65 -1.77 13.26 -3.89
N VAL A 66 -1.66 13.26 -5.23
CA VAL A 66 -0.38 13.32 -5.94
C VAL A 66 0.10 14.77 -6.05
N THR A 67 1.41 14.96 -5.92
CA THR A 67 2.07 16.27 -6.09
C THR A 67 3.18 16.17 -7.13
N GLY A 68 3.84 17.29 -7.43
CA GLY A 68 5.04 17.28 -8.29
C GLY A 68 6.27 16.64 -7.64
N GLN A 69 6.19 16.28 -6.35
CA GLN A 69 7.25 15.59 -5.61
C GLN A 69 6.89 14.10 -5.49
N TRP A 70 7.91 13.25 -5.38
CA TRP A 70 7.70 11.81 -5.17
C TRP A 70 6.91 11.54 -3.88
N ARG A 71 5.85 10.75 -3.99
CA ARG A 71 5.04 10.30 -2.86
C ARG A 71 4.89 8.79 -2.86
N LYS A 72 5.04 8.19 -1.68
CA LYS A 72 4.77 6.76 -1.45
C LYS A 72 3.36 6.39 -1.92
N VAL A 73 3.24 5.33 -2.71
CA VAL A 73 1.95 4.84 -3.19
C VAL A 73 1.04 4.48 -2.02
N ALA A 74 1.56 3.83 -0.98
CA ALA A 74 0.79 3.51 0.23
C ALA A 74 0.16 4.76 0.89
N ARG A 75 0.85 5.90 0.82
CA ARG A 75 0.32 7.17 1.33
C ARG A 75 -0.78 7.73 0.41
N VAL A 76 -0.56 7.70 -0.90
CA VAL A 76 -1.54 8.17 -1.89
C VAL A 76 -2.84 7.36 -1.76
N VAL A 77 -2.74 6.03 -1.72
CA VAL A 77 -3.89 5.13 -1.56
C VAL A 77 -4.60 5.37 -0.22
N GLY A 78 -3.89 5.33 0.90
CA GLY A 78 -4.50 5.53 2.21
C GLY A 78 -5.20 6.88 2.36
N MET A 79 -4.62 7.96 1.81
CA MET A 79 -5.26 9.28 1.85
C MET A 79 -6.46 9.39 0.91
N ALA A 80 -6.43 8.73 -0.25
CA ALA A 80 -7.58 8.68 -1.16
C ALA A 80 -8.75 7.95 -0.50
N MET A 81 -8.50 6.80 0.14
CA MET A 81 -9.53 6.08 0.88
C MET A 81 -10.12 6.92 2.02
N LEU A 82 -9.28 7.59 2.81
CA LEU A 82 -9.76 8.49 3.86
C LEU A 82 -10.57 9.68 3.35
N SER A 83 -10.38 10.10 2.10
CA SER A 83 -11.14 11.19 1.48
C SER A 83 -12.51 10.77 0.93
N MET A 84 -12.79 9.46 0.89
CA MET A 84 -14.01 8.88 0.31
C MET A 84 -14.66 7.87 1.29
N PRO A 85 -15.05 8.27 2.52
CA PRO A 85 -15.55 7.35 3.53
C PRO A 85 -16.78 6.56 3.05
N ASP A 86 -17.69 7.20 2.30
CA ASP A 86 -18.94 6.57 1.85
C ASP A 86 -18.75 5.60 0.65
N HIS A 87 -17.57 5.57 0.04
CA HIS A 87 -17.28 4.78 -1.18
C HIS A 87 -16.15 3.75 -0.99
N THR A 88 -15.58 3.65 0.21
CA THR A 88 -14.39 2.82 0.47
C THR A 88 -14.65 1.63 1.36
N GLU A 89 -15.83 1.53 1.99
CA GLU A 89 -16.18 0.40 2.86
C GLU A 89 -16.13 -0.93 2.11
N ASP A 90 -16.40 -0.90 0.80
CA ASP A 90 -16.48 -2.07 -0.08
C ASP A 90 -15.38 -2.14 -1.16
N VAL A 91 -14.35 -1.29 -1.11
CA VAL A 91 -13.30 -1.30 -2.14
C VAL A 91 -11.93 -1.58 -1.52
N PRO A 92 -11.30 -2.73 -1.85
CA PRO A 92 -10.02 -3.11 -1.27
C PRO A 92 -8.90 -2.14 -1.70
N ASP A 93 -7.94 -1.89 -0.82
CA ASP A 93 -6.78 -1.03 -1.08
C ASP A 93 -5.95 -1.53 -2.27
N ALA A 94 -5.91 -2.84 -2.51
CA ALA A 94 -5.27 -3.43 -3.68
C ALA A 94 -5.88 -2.96 -5.01
N PHE A 95 -7.18 -2.65 -5.02
CA PHE A 95 -7.82 -2.06 -6.20
C PHE A 95 -7.34 -0.62 -6.43
N PHE A 96 -7.22 0.19 -5.38
CA PHE A 96 -6.64 1.53 -5.47
C PHE A 96 -5.19 1.48 -5.95
N ALA A 97 -4.37 0.54 -5.46
CA ALA A 97 -3.01 0.33 -5.94
C ALA A 97 -2.98 -0.02 -7.44
N ARG A 98 -3.91 -0.88 -7.90
CA ARG A 98 -4.07 -1.20 -9.32
C ARG A 98 -4.47 0.03 -10.15
N ARG A 99 -5.36 0.89 -9.64
CA ARG A 99 -5.72 2.16 -10.30
C ARG A 99 -4.51 3.08 -10.45
N VAL A 100 -3.65 3.18 -9.44
CA VAL A 100 -2.38 3.94 -9.55
C VAL A 100 -1.51 3.41 -10.68
N ALA A 101 -1.37 2.08 -10.82
CA ALA A 101 -0.61 1.49 -11.92
C ALA A 101 -1.19 1.86 -13.29
N LEU A 102 -2.52 1.84 -13.46
CA LEU A 102 -3.18 2.25 -14.71
C LEU A 102 -2.98 3.76 -15.01
N LEU A 103 -2.95 4.62 -13.99
CA LEU A 103 -2.65 6.04 -14.15
C LEU A 103 -1.20 6.29 -14.58
N VAL A 104 -0.27 5.42 -14.18
CA VAL A 104 1.12 5.43 -14.66
C VAL A 104 1.20 4.90 -16.09
N GLU A 105 0.57 3.76 -16.39
CA GLU A 105 0.54 3.17 -17.73
C GLU A 105 -0.08 4.10 -18.78
N SER A 106 -1.10 4.88 -18.40
CA SER A 106 -1.72 5.92 -19.25
C SER A 106 -0.88 7.21 -19.37
N GLY A 107 0.27 7.28 -18.70
CA GLY A 107 1.19 8.42 -18.78
C GLY A 107 0.72 9.67 -18.03
N ARG A 108 -0.24 9.54 -17.10
CA ARG A 108 -0.67 10.65 -16.23
C ARG A 108 0.29 10.84 -15.05
N LEU A 109 0.88 9.76 -14.57
CA LEU A 109 1.82 9.72 -13.47
C LEU A 109 3.17 9.14 -13.91
N GLU A 110 4.24 9.59 -13.27
CA GLU A 110 5.52 8.90 -13.27
C GLU A 110 5.63 8.02 -12.02
N SER A 111 6.33 6.89 -12.13
CA SER A 111 6.59 5.99 -11.00
C SER A 111 8.07 5.63 -10.85
N GLN A 112 8.49 5.36 -9.62
CA GLN A 112 9.76 4.69 -9.32
C GLN A 112 9.55 3.60 -8.25
N GLY A 113 10.36 2.53 -8.32
CA GLY A 113 10.20 1.34 -7.47
C GLY A 113 9.22 0.32 -8.05
N ASP A 114 8.75 -0.62 -7.21
CA ASP A 114 7.83 -1.68 -7.62
C ASP A 114 6.37 -1.31 -7.26
N LEU A 115 5.55 -0.98 -8.26
CA LEU A 115 4.14 -0.61 -8.07
C LEU A 115 3.29 -1.75 -7.51
N ARG A 116 3.76 -3.00 -7.59
CA ARG A 116 3.12 -4.14 -6.93
C ARG A 116 3.36 -4.13 -5.42
N ARG A 117 4.19 -3.23 -4.91
CA ARG A 117 4.54 -3.10 -3.50
C ARG A 117 4.46 -1.62 -3.09
N MET A 118 3.28 -1.18 -2.67
CA MET A 118 2.92 0.21 -2.39
C MET A 118 3.89 0.93 -1.43
N ARG A 119 4.49 0.21 -0.47
CA ARG A 119 5.45 0.78 0.50
C ARG A 119 6.84 1.01 -0.11
N PHE A 120 7.14 0.32 -1.22
CA PHE A 120 8.43 0.34 -1.93
C PHE A 120 8.37 1.06 -3.28
N SER A 121 7.23 1.65 -3.62
CA SER A 121 7.05 2.49 -4.81
C SER A 121 6.60 3.91 -4.47
N GLU A 122 6.89 4.82 -5.40
CA GLU A 122 6.53 6.22 -5.32
C GLU A 122 6.01 6.71 -6.67
N VAL A 123 5.12 7.69 -6.63
CA VAL A 123 4.54 8.35 -7.81
C VAL A 123 4.58 9.87 -7.69
N ARG A 124 4.58 10.56 -8.83
CA ARG A 124 4.43 12.02 -8.95
C ARG A 124 3.70 12.38 -10.24
N TRP A 125 3.28 13.64 -10.36
CA TRP A 125 2.81 14.17 -11.64
C TRP A 125 3.87 14.02 -12.72
N ARG A 126 3.47 13.50 -13.88
CA ARG A 126 4.34 13.51 -15.05
C ARG A 126 4.62 14.96 -15.43
N SER A 127 5.90 15.31 -15.53
CA SER A 127 6.28 16.62 -16.05
C SER A 127 6.12 16.59 -17.57
N ALA A 128 5.40 17.57 -18.12
CA ALA A 128 5.20 17.71 -19.57
C ALA A 128 6.53 17.94 -20.31
#